data_AF-A0A1A7Z1F8-F1
#
_entry.id   AF-A0A1A7Z1F8-F1
#
_cell.length_a   1.000
_cell.length_b   1.000
_cell.length_c   1.000
_cell.angle_alpha   90.00
_cell.angle_beta   90.00
_cell.angle_gamma   90.00
#
_symmetry.space_group_name_H-M   'P 1'
#
loop_
_entity.id
_entity.type
_entity.pdbx_description
1 polymer ?
#
loop_
_entity_poly.entity_id
_entity_poly.type
_entity_poly.pdbx_seq_one_letter_code
_entity_poly.pdbx_strand_id
1 'polypeptide(L)'
;KRMNVDKIIPVEKLVKGRFQDNLDFIQWFKKFFDANYDGKEYDPVAARQGQDAIPPPDPGEQIFNLPKKSHHAASSPTAGASRSSATTPKSATPTSRPSSAKKIPVASTPPAKGEKDLESQVTHLTEQVNTLKLALEGVEKERDYYFSKLREVELLCQEQGEENAPFVDRLMEVLYASDEQDRAELAEGDGQEVDQQAHEGAPHDEQEEQDEY
;
A
#
# COMPACT_ATOMS: atom_id res chain seq x y z
N LYS A 1 16.40 -13.34 -36.65
CA LYS A 1 15.44 -12.67 -37.57
C LYS A 1 15.54 -11.17 -37.29
N ARG A 2 16.00 -10.33 -38.23
CA ARG A 2 15.94 -8.88 -38.02
C ARG A 2 14.45 -8.53 -37.92
N MET A 3 13.99 -8.11 -36.75
CA MET A 3 12.63 -7.59 -36.60
C MET A 3 12.61 -6.30 -37.43
N ASN A 4 11.75 -6.23 -38.45
CA ASN A 4 11.66 -5.12 -39.41
C ASN A 4 11.20 -3.82 -38.73
N VAL A 5 12.03 -3.24 -37.88
CA VAL A 5 11.81 -1.97 -37.21
C VAL A 5 12.78 -0.95 -37.81
N ASP A 6 12.33 -0.24 -38.85
CA ASP A 6 13.15 0.76 -39.56
C ASP A 6 13.23 2.11 -38.81
N LYS A 7 12.61 2.24 -37.63
CA LYS A 7 12.68 3.43 -36.80
C LYS A 7 13.96 3.42 -35.97
N ILE A 8 14.82 4.42 -36.19
CA ILE A 8 15.99 4.69 -35.34
C ILE A 8 15.51 5.26 -34.00
N ILE A 9 15.90 4.64 -32.88
CA ILE A 9 15.59 5.09 -31.51
C ILE A 9 16.77 5.94 -30.99
N PRO A 10 16.59 7.26 -30.75
CA PRO A 10 17.67 8.13 -30.31
C PRO A 10 17.93 8.03 -28.79
N VAL A 11 18.54 6.93 -28.34
CA VAL A 11 18.77 6.61 -26.92
C VAL A 11 19.45 7.75 -26.14
N GLU A 12 20.48 8.38 -26.70
CA GLU A 12 21.20 9.49 -26.06
C GLU A 12 20.31 10.69 -25.72
N LYS A 13 19.23 10.91 -26.48
CA LYS A 13 18.26 11.98 -26.20
C LYS A 13 17.27 11.57 -25.12
N LEU A 14 16.89 10.29 -25.10
CA LEU A 14 15.94 9.75 -24.13
C LEU A 14 16.51 9.72 -22.71
N VAL A 15 17.78 9.33 -22.56
CA VAL A 15 18.48 9.29 -21.25
C VAL A 15 18.59 10.68 -20.62
N LYS A 16 18.60 11.74 -21.42
CA LYS A 16 18.61 13.13 -20.93
C LYS A 16 17.27 13.58 -20.31
N GLY A 17 16.22 12.75 -20.39
CA GLY A 17 14.93 13.03 -19.73
C GLY A 17 14.13 14.19 -20.34
N ARG A 18 14.45 14.61 -21.57
CA ARG A 18 13.74 15.73 -22.22
C ARG A 18 12.32 15.29 -22.60
N PHE A 19 11.32 16.06 -22.16
CA PHE A 19 9.90 15.75 -22.38
C PHE A 19 9.55 15.51 -23.86
N GLN A 20 10.01 16.36 -24.77
CA GLN A 20 9.65 16.28 -26.19
C GLN A 20 10.16 14.99 -26.86
N ASP A 21 11.40 14.59 -26.57
CA ASP A 21 12.01 13.37 -27.13
C ASP A 21 11.34 12.12 -26.53
N ASN A 22 11.07 12.13 -25.22
CA ASN A 22 10.42 11.01 -24.53
C ASN A 22 8.97 10.84 -24.95
N LEU A 23 8.23 11.94 -25.12
CA LEU A 23 6.84 11.91 -25.58
C LEU A 23 6.75 11.38 -27.01
N ASP A 24 7.60 11.86 -27.93
CA ASP A 24 7.63 11.35 -29.32
C ASP A 24 7.94 9.84 -29.36
N PHE A 25 8.89 9.39 -28.54
CA PHE A 25 9.20 7.97 -28.41
C PHE A 25 8.01 7.16 -27.89
N ILE A 26 7.36 7.57 -26.79
CA ILE A 26 6.22 6.85 -26.22
C ILE A 26 5.04 6.80 -27.19
N GLN A 27 4.75 7.90 -27.89
CA GLN A 27 3.68 7.95 -28.90
C GLN A 27 3.93 6.97 -30.04
N TRP A 28 5.17 6.91 -30.54
CA TRP A 28 5.55 5.92 -31.54
C TRP A 28 5.51 4.50 -30.99
N PHE A 29 6.07 4.28 -29.80
CA PHE A 29 6.15 2.97 -29.16
C PHE A 29 4.76 2.39 -28.92
N LYS A 30 3.79 3.21 -28.49
CA LYS A 30 2.40 2.77 -28.35
C LYS A 30 1.81 2.28 -29.67
N LYS A 31 1.99 3.04 -30.76
CA LYS A 31 1.53 2.64 -32.10
C LYS A 31 2.21 1.36 -32.57
N PHE A 32 3.51 1.23 -32.30
CA PHE A 32 4.27 0.02 -32.61
C PHE A 32 3.74 -1.17 -31.81
N PHE A 33 3.56 -1.03 -30.50
CA PHE A 33 3.02 -2.07 -29.64
C PHE A 33 1.63 -2.52 -30.09
N ASP A 34 0.72 -1.58 -30.35
CA ASP A 34 -0.65 -1.89 -30.79
C ASP A 34 -0.70 -2.65 -32.12
N ALA A 35 0.23 -2.35 -33.04
CA ALA A 35 0.30 -3.01 -34.33
C ALA A 35 0.95 -4.40 -34.29
N ASN A 36 1.74 -4.69 -33.26
CA ASN A 36 2.56 -5.91 -33.17
C ASN A 36 2.17 -6.83 -32.01
N TYR A 37 1.35 -6.38 -31.07
CA TYR A 37 0.89 -7.19 -29.94
C TYR A 37 -0.19 -8.17 -30.39
N ASP A 38 0.11 -9.46 -30.28
CA ASP A 38 -0.74 -10.59 -30.67
C ASP A 38 -1.74 -11.00 -29.59
N GLY A 39 -1.80 -10.27 -28.46
CA GLY A 39 -2.75 -10.51 -27.38
C GLY A 39 -2.40 -11.70 -26.48
N LYS A 40 -1.23 -12.30 -26.65
CA LYS A 40 -0.77 -13.43 -25.82
C LYS A 40 -0.38 -12.97 -24.43
N GLU A 41 -0.55 -13.86 -23.47
CA GLU A 41 -0.08 -13.65 -22.12
C GLU A 41 1.46 -13.57 -22.09
N TYR A 42 1.97 -12.60 -21.35
CA TYR A 42 3.41 -12.37 -21.26
C TYR A 42 4.05 -13.41 -20.34
N ASP A 43 4.74 -14.38 -20.93
CA ASP A 43 5.63 -15.28 -20.18
C ASP A 43 7.03 -14.66 -20.08
N PRO A 44 7.45 -14.17 -18.89
CA PRO A 44 8.74 -13.53 -18.71
C PRO A 44 9.92 -14.50 -18.87
N VAL A 45 9.74 -15.79 -18.55
CA VAL A 45 10.80 -16.80 -18.62
C VAL A 45 11.06 -17.18 -20.07
N ALA A 46 10.00 -17.46 -20.83
CA ALA A 46 10.12 -17.74 -22.27
C ALA A 46 10.61 -16.52 -23.05
N ALA A 47 10.14 -15.31 -22.70
CA ALA A 47 10.58 -14.08 -23.38
C ALA A 47 12.09 -13.80 -23.19
N ARG A 48 12.65 -14.19 -22.05
CA ARG A 48 14.09 -14.08 -21.74
C ARG A 48 14.90 -15.31 -22.18
N GLN A 49 14.28 -16.27 -22.87
CA GLN A 49 14.92 -17.52 -23.29
C GLN A 49 15.54 -18.28 -22.09
N GLY A 50 14.93 -18.19 -20.91
CA GLY A 50 15.42 -18.82 -19.68
C GLY A 50 16.59 -18.11 -18.99
N GLN A 51 16.95 -16.87 -19.35
CA GLN A 51 17.91 -16.08 -18.59
C GLN A 51 17.26 -15.43 -17.36
N ASP A 52 17.82 -15.69 -16.18
CA ASP A 52 17.42 -15.05 -14.93
C ASP A 52 17.58 -13.52 -15.02
N ALA A 53 16.58 -12.81 -14.49
CA ALA A 53 16.52 -11.34 -14.52
C ALA A 53 17.48 -10.66 -13.53
N ILE A 54 18.30 -11.45 -12.83
CA ILE A 54 19.29 -10.96 -11.88
C ILE A 54 20.60 -10.83 -12.66
N PRO A 55 21.05 -9.61 -13.02
CA PRO A 55 22.42 -9.44 -13.46
C PRO A 55 23.32 -10.03 -12.36
N PRO A 56 24.37 -10.81 -12.71
CA PRO A 56 25.35 -11.24 -11.73
C PRO A 56 25.78 -10.01 -10.92
N PRO A 57 25.85 -10.10 -9.58
CA PRO A 57 26.31 -8.97 -8.79
C PRO A 57 27.74 -8.66 -9.22
N ASP A 58 27.89 -7.59 -10.00
CA ASP A 58 29.19 -6.98 -10.25
C ASP A 58 29.68 -6.43 -8.90
N PRO A 59 30.94 -6.67 -8.48
CA PRO A 59 31.47 -6.17 -7.21
C PRO A 59 31.72 -4.65 -7.31
N GLY A 60 30.66 -3.85 -7.36
CA GLY A 60 30.80 -2.41 -7.42
C GLY A 60 29.47 -1.72 -7.70
N GLU A 61 29.13 -0.76 -6.83
CA GLU A 61 28.04 0.21 -6.99
C GLU A 61 26.64 -0.25 -6.52
N GLN A 62 26.48 -0.25 -5.20
CA GLN A 62 25.19 -0.12 -4.54
C GLN A 62 24.65 1.30 -4.75
N ILE A 63 23.70 1.47 -5.68
CA ILE A 63 22.99 2.74 -5.87
C ILE A 63 21.51 2.53 -5.55
N PHE A 64 21.17 2.55 -4.26
CA PHE A 64 19.79 2.78 -3.82
C PHE A 64 19.80 3.57 -2.51
N ASN A 65 20.15 4.86 -2.61
CA ASN A 65 20.01 5.81 -1.51
C ASN A 65 18.56 6.30 -1.46
N LEU A 66 17.76 5.67 -0.61
CA LEU A 66 16.49 6.22 -0.12
C LEU A 66 16.79 7.22 1.01
N PRO A 67 16.54 8.54 0.90
CA PRO A 67 16.86 9.46 1.99
C PRO A 67 15.76 9.40 3.06
N LYS A 68 16.10 8.85 4.23
CA LYS A 68 15.31 9.04 5.46
C LYS A 68 15.50 10.46 5.96
N LYS A 69 14.37 11.09 6.31
CA LYS A 69 14.24 12.46 6.80
C LYS A 69 14.85 12.59 8.21
N SER A 70 15.78 13.51 8.40
CA SER A 70 16.13 14.03 9.73
C SER A 70 16.35 15.54 9.66
N HIS A 71 15.83 16.21 10.68
CA HIS A 71 15.94 17.63 10.94
C HIS A 71 17.42 18.04 11.10
N HIS A 72 17.81 19.23 10.62
CA HIS A 72 18.52 20.29 11.35
C HIS A 72 18.91 21.43 10.40
N ALA A 73 18.88 22.64 10.95
CA ALA A 73 19.02 23.93 10.28
C ALA A 73 20.43 24.17 9.71
N ALA A 74 20.52 24.98 8.64
CA ALA A 74 21.33 26.21 8.59
C ALA A 74 21.43 26.80 7.16
N SER A 75 21.31 28.13 7.10
CA SER A 75 21.98 29.09 6.20
C SER A 75 21.80 29.02 4.66
N SER A 76 21.02 29.99 4.16
CA SER A 76 21.27 30.87 2.98
C SER A 76 22.76 31.09 2.62
N PRO A 77 23.15 31.52 1.38
CA PRO A 77 22.48 32.62 0.63
C PRO A 77 22.50 32.63 -0.92
N THR A 78 21.59 33.47 -1.45
CA THR A 78 21.81 34.48 -2.51
C THR A 78 21.75 34.14 -4.01
N ALA A 79 21.21 35.15 -4.72
CA ALA A 79 21.19 35.47 -6.15
C ALA A 79 20.20 34.68 -7.01
N GLY A 80 19.26 35.29 -7.75
CA GLY A 80 19.00 36.70 -8.04
C GLY A 80 18.33 36.80 -9.41
N ALA A 81 17.46 37.80 -9.59
CA ALA A 81 16.97 38.36 -10.86
C ALA A 81 16.09 37.42 -11.76
N SER A 82 15.07 37.86 -12.50
CA SER A 82 14.39 39.14 -12.71
C SER A 82 13.13 38.88 -13.57
N ARG A 83 12.01 39.50 -13.18
CA ARG A 83 11.09 40.36 -13.98
C ARG A 83 10.52 39.84 -15.32
N SER A 84 9.20 39.61 -15.28
CA SER A 84 8.14 40.25 -16.09
C SER A 84 8.44 40.72 -17.51
N SER A 85 7.60 40.31 -18.48
CA SER A 85 6.51 41.16 -19.03
C SER A 85 6.06 40.72 -20.43
N ALA A 86 4.79 40.97 -20.70
CA ALA A 86 4.09 40.73 -21.96
C ALA A 86 4.57 41.64 -23.09
N THR A 87 4.35 41.23 -24.34
CA THR A 87 3.96 42.13 -25.45
C THR A 87 3.45 41.33 -26.64
N THR A 88 2.29 41.73 -27.16
CA THR A 88 1.81 41.46 -28.54
C THR A 88 2.40 42.55 -29.46
N PRO A 89 2.48 42.37 -30.81
CA PRO A 89 1.33 42.69 -31.67
C PRO A 89 1.23 41.95 -33.06
N LYS A 90 -0.02 41.88 -33.53
CA LYS A 90 -0.61 41.97 -34.90
C LYS A 90 0.25 41.73 -36.17
N SER A 91 -0.27 40.92 -37.11
CA SER A 91 -1.05 41.36 -38.31
C SER A 91 -0.97 40.38 -39.50
N ALA A 92 -2.02 40.41 -40.35
CA ALA A 92 -2.12 40.06 -41.77
C ALA A 92 -2.59 38.64 -42.23
N THR A 93 -3.87 38.59 -42.58
CA THR A 93 -4.54 37.78 -43.66
C THR A 93 -4.02 38.16 -45.07
N PRO A 94 -4.27 37.43 -46.19
CA PRO A 94 -5.49 36.67 -46.58
C PRO A 94 -5.20 35.28 -47.24
N THR A 95 -6.15 34.41 -47.61
CA THR A 95 -6.80 34.36 -48.95
C THR A 95 -7.79 33.17 -49.05
N SER A 96 -8.95 33.40 -49.67
CA SER A 96 -9.84 32.50 -50.48
C SER A 96 -10.16 31.03 -50.08
N ARG A 97 -11.37 30.80 -49.54
CA ARG A 97 -12.59 30.14 -50.14
C ARG A 97 -12.43 28.88 -51.07
N PRO A 98 -13.50 28.08 -51.30
CA PRO A 98 -14.21 27.11 -50.45
C PRO A 98 -14.16 25.66 -51.04
N SER A 99 -14.55 24.62 -50.29
CA SER A 99 -15.05 23.37 -50.92
C SER A 99 -15.90 22.49 -50.00
N SER A 100 -16.99 22.03 -50.60
CA SER A 100 -18.02 21.13 -50.10
C SER A 100 -17.51 19.77 -49.62
N ALA A 101 -18.29 19.23 -48.68
CA ALA A 101 -18.65 17.82 -48.57
C ALA A 101 -17.53 16.80 -48.31
N LYS A 102 -17.51 16.30 -47.07
CA LYS A 102 -17.84 14.89 -46.81
C LYS A 102 -18.25 14.73 -45.35
N LYS A 103 -19.51 14.35 -45.12
CA LYS A 103 -19.92 13.75 -43.85
C LYS A 103 -19.10 12.48 -43.71
N ILE A 104 -18.15 12.48 -42.79
CA ILE A 104 -17.45 11.27 -42.37
C ILE A 104 -18.50 10.44 -41.61
N PRO A 105 -18.74 9.17 -41.97
CA PRO A 105 -19.58 8.33 -41.15
C PRO A 105 -18.86 8.18 -39.80
N VAL A 106 -19.54 8.50 -38.71
CA VAL A 106 -19.13 8.09 -37.36
C VAL A 106 -19.12 6.57 -37.38
N ALA A 107 -17.95 5.99 -37.68
CA ALA A 107 -17.68 4.59 -37.47
C ALA A 107 -17.54 4.43 -35.96
N SER A 108 -18.52 3.78 -35.35
CA SER A 108 -18.46 3.26 -33.99
C SER A 108 -17.21 2.41 -33.85
N THR A 109 -16.17 2.98 -33.23
CA THR A 109 -15.02 2.24 -32.72
C THR A 109 -15.51 1.13 -31.80
N PRO A 110 -15.10 -0.14 -31.99
CA PRO A 110 -15.39 -1.19 -31.02
C PRO A 110 -14.68 -0.84 -29.70
N PRO A 111 -15.29 -1.13 -28.53
CA PRO A 111 -14.66 -0.87 -27.24
C PRO A 111 -13.31 -1.60 -27.17
N ALA A 112 -12.27 -0.86 -26.81
CA ALA A 112 -10.91 -1.39 -26.71
C ALA A 112 -10.87 -2.44 -25.59
N LYS A 113 -10.33 -3.64 -25.87
CA LYS A 113 -10.28 -4.76 -24.91
C LYS A 113 -9.68 -4.40 -23.53
N GLY A 114 -8.82 -3.38 -23.43
CA GLY A 114 -8.26 -2.91 -22.15
C GLY A 114 -9.22 -2.09 -21.29
N GLU A 115 -10.27 -1.51 -21.88
CA GLU A 115 -11.33 -0.81 -21.14
C GLU A 115 -12.12 -1.79 -20.27
N LYS A 116 -12.36 -3.01 -20.78
CA LYS A 116 -13.07 -4.07 -20.06
C LYS A 116 -12.29 -4.62 -18.86
N ASP A 117 -10.95 -4.64 -18.94
CA ASP A 117 -10.08 -5.11 -17.85
C ASP A 117 -9.89 -4.03 -16.76
N LEU A 118 -9.81 -2.76 -17.16
CA LEU A 118 -9.89 -1.64 -16.23
C LEU A 118 -11.26 -1.59 -15.54
N GLU A 119 -12.35 -1.82 -16.28
CA GLU A 119 -13.72 -1.83 -15.75
C GLU A 119 -13.95 -3.00 -14.78
N SER A 120 -13.39 -4.19 -15.05
CA SER A 120 -13.44 -5.32 -14.12
C SER A 120 -12.66 -5.03 -12.83
N GLN A 121 -11.48 -4.42 -12.94
CA GLN A 121 -10.68 -4.03 -11.77
C GLN A 121 -11.35 -2.93 -10.94
N VAL A 122 -11.97 -1.93 -11.57
CA VAL A 122 -12.75 -0.90 -10.88
C VAL A 122 -13.95 -1.52 -10.16
N THR A 123 -14.64 -2.45 -10.79
CA THR A 123 -15.77 -3.16 -10.16
C THR A 123 -15.30 -3.96 -8.94
N HIS A 124 -14.21 -4.71 -9.09
CA HIS A 124 -13.64 -5.50 -8.00
C HIS A 124 -13.16 -4.67 -6.81
N LEU A 125 -12.46 -3.56 -7.07
CA LEU A 125 -12.05 -2.63 -6.00
C LEU A 125 -13.26 -1.97 -5.33
N THR A 126 -14.30 -1.65 -6.11
CA THR A 126 -15.54 -1.09 -5.57
C THR A 126 -16.25 -2.08 -4.64
N GLU A 127 -16.29 -3.36 -5.01
CA GLU A 127 -16.83 -4.43 -4.16
C GLU A 127 -16.02 -4.56 -2.86
N GLN A 128 -14.68 -4.61 -2.92
CA GLN A 128 -13.84 -4.67 -1.72
C GLN A 128 -14.07 -3.47 -0.79
N VAL A 129 -14.16 -2.26 -1.35
CA VAL A 129 -14.47 -1.05 -0.56
C VAL A 129 -15.84 -1.16 0.09
N ASN A 130 -16.84 -1.68 -0.61
CA ASN A 130 -18.18 -1.86 -0.04
C ASN A 130 -18.20 -2.92 1.07
N THR A 131 -17.51 -4.05 0.88
CA THR A 131 -17.36 -5.08 1.91
C THR A 131 -16.69 -4.54 3.16
N LEU A 132 -15.58 -3.81 3.01
CA LEU A 132 -14.88 -3.21 4.15
C LEU A 132 -15.72 -2.16 4.86
N LYS A 133 -16.48 -1.35 4.11
CA LYS A 133 -17.42 -0.38 4.72
C LYS A 133 -18.50 -1.05 5.56
N LEU A 134 -19.10 -2.14 5.04
CA LEU A 134 -20.12 -2.89 5.78
C LEU A 134 -19.53 -3.56 7.03
N ALA A 135 -18.31 -4.12 6.93
CA ALA A 135 -17.62 -4.69 8.08
C ALA A 135 -17.30 -3.62 9.13
N LEU A 136 -16.81 -2.46 8.71
CA LEU A 136 -16.53 -1.33 9.60
C LEU A 136 -17.80 -0.84 10.30
N GLU A 137 -18.90 -0.67 9.57
CA GLU A 137 -20.19 -0.29 10.15
C GLU A 137 -20.68 -1.32 11.20
N GLY A 138 -20.45 -2.62 10.93
CA GLY A 138 -20.73 -3.69 11.89
C GLY A 138 -19.92 -3.52 13.18
N VAL A 139 -18.60 -3.35 13.06
CA VAL A 139 -17.69 -3.16 14.21
C VAL A 139 -18.01 -1.87 14.97
N GLU A 140 -18.37 -0.79 14.28
CA GLU A 140 -18.77 0.47 14.93
C GLU A 140 -20.04 0.30 15.76
N LYS A 141 -21.03 -0.45 15.26
CA LYS A 141 -22.24 -0.78 16.03
C LYS A 141 -21.90 -1.61 17.27
N GLU A 142 -21.03 -2.60 17.15
CA GLU A 142 -20.58 -3.41 18.28
C GLU A 142 -19.82 -2.57 19.32
N ARG A 143 -18.90 -1.70 18.88
CA ARG A 143 -18.20 -0.75 19.74
C ARG A 143 -19.17 0.12 20.52
N ASP A 144 -20.13 0.74 19.83
CA ASP A 144 -21.10 1.64 20.46
C ASP A 144 -22.05 0.89 21.40
N TYR A 145 -22.42 -0.34 21.05
CA TYR A 145 -23.22 -1.23 21.89
C TYR A 145 -22.50 -1.54 23.22
N TYR A 146 -21.25 -2.00 23.16
CA TYR A 146 -20.47 -2.31 24.36
C TYR A 146 -20.18 -1.07 25.19
N PHE A 147 -19.81 0.05 24.55
CA PHE A 147 -19.59 1.32 25.24
C PHE A 147 -20.84 1.78 26.00
N SER A 148 -22.01 1.72 25.35
CA SER A 148 -23.28 2.10 25.98
C SER A 148 -23.59 1.22 27.20
N LYS A 149 -23.33 -0.10 27.11
CA LYS A 149 -23.51 -1.04 28.23
C LYS A 149 -22.56 -0.74 29.39
N LEU A 150 -21.28 -0.51 29.11
CA LEU A 150 -20.29 -0.17 30.13
C LEU A 150 -20.64 1.18 30.80
N ARG A 151 -21.14 2.15 30.03
CA ARG A 151 -21.61 3.42 30.58
C ARG A 151 -22.85 3.26 31.47
N GLU A 152 -23.81 2.43 31.09
CA GLU A 152 -24.96 2.08 31.94
C GLU A 152 -24.50 1.47 33.27
N VAL A 153 -23.54 0.53 33.22
CA VAL A 153 -22.96 -0.11 34.41
C VAL A 153 -22.24 0.91 35.30
N GLU A 154 -21.45 1.80 34.72
CA GLU A 154 -20.74 2.86 35.44
C GLU A 154 -21.72 3.78 36.19
N LEU A 155 -22.83 4.16 35.56
CA LEU A 155 -23.87 4.98 36.19
C LEU A 155 -24.52 4.26 37.38
N LEU A 156 -24.85 2.98 37.24
CA LEU A 156 -25.40 2.17 38.34
C LEU A 156 -24.43 2.11 39.53
N CYS A 157 -23.13 1.98 39.26
CA CYS A 157 -22.10 1.98 40.29
C CYS A 157 -22.02 3.31 41.04
N GLN A 158 -22.15 4.44 40.33
CA GLN A 158 -22.13 5.77 40.93
C GLN A 158 -23.39 6.09 41.74
N GLU A 159 -24.55 5.64 41.30
CA GLU A 159 -25.84 5.92 41.95
C GLU A 159 -26.11 5.05 43.18
N GLN A 160 -25.72 3.77 43.15
CA GLN A 160 -26.12 2.78 44.15
C GLN A 160 -24.94 2.02 44.79
N GLY A 161 -23.69 2.44 44.53
CA GLY A 161 -22.52 1.64 44.87
C GLY A 161 -22.10 1.62 46.34
N GLU A 162 -22.65 2.49 47.20
CA GLU A 162 -22.18 2.60 48.59
C GLU A 162 -22.45 1.35 49.42
N GLU A 163 -23.51 0.58 49.12
CA GLU A 163 -23.85 -0.64 49.85
C GLU A 163 -22.87 -1.80 49.60
N ASN A 164 -22.11 -1.76 48.50
CA ASN A 164 -21.16 -2.80 48.10
C ASN A 164 -19.81 -2.19 47.63
N ALA A 165 -19.33 -1.16 48.32
CA ALA A 165 -18.14 -0.40 47.92
C ALA A 165 -16.92 -1.25 47.51
N PRO A 166 -16.51 -2.31 48.24
CA PRO A 166 -15.34 -3.11 47.84
C PRO A 166 -15.50 -3.87 46.51
N PHE A 167 -16.74 -4.21 46.13
CA PHE A 167 -17.02 -4.82 44.84
C PHE A 167 -17.07 -3.76 43.73
N VAL A 168 -17.71 -2.62 44.01
CA VAL A 168 -17.80 -1.50 43.08
C VAL A 168 -16.42 -0.94 42.76
N ASP A 169 -15.53 -0.79 43.74
CA ASP A 169 -14.16 -0.31 43.53
C ASP A 169 -13.41 -1.19 42.51
N ARG A 170 -13.52 -2.53 42.62
CA ARG A 170 -12.93 -3.47 41.65
C ARG A 170 -13.55 -3.33 40.26
N LEU A 171 -14.85 -3.08 40.18
CA LEU A 171 -15.53 -2.89 38.90
C LEU A 171 -15.12 -1.57 38.24
N MET A 172 -14.94 -0.50 39.02
CA MET A 172 -14.44 0.79 38.55
C MET A 172 -12.99 0.70 38.09
N GLU A 173 -12.15 -0.11 38.76
CA GLU A 173 -10.79 -0.40 38.30
C GLU A 173 -10.78 -1.04 36.91
N VAL A 174 -11.64 -2.03 36.66
CA VAL A 174 -11.79 -2.65 35.33
C VAL A 174 -12.30 -1.64 34.29
N LEU A 175 -13.27 -0.78 34.63
CA LEU A 175 -13.83 0.20 33.71
C LEU A 175 -12.85 1.31 33.29
N TYR A 176 -11.87 1.62 34.15
CA TYR A 176 -10.87 2.66 33.89
C TYR A 176 -9.45 2.12 33.66
N ALA A 177 -9.30 0.79 33.58
CA ALA A 177 -8.05 0.17 33.19
C ALA A 177 -7.57 0.78 31.86
N SER A 178 -6.29 1.09 31.77
CA SER A 178 -5.70 1.62 30.55
C SER A 178 -5.29 0.47 29.64
N ASP A 179 -5.53 0.60 28.33
CA ASP A 179 -5.15 -0.41 27.30
C ASP A 179 -3.69 -0.89 27.40
N GLU A 180 -2.78 -0.09 27.96
CA GLU A 180 -1.37 -0.47 28.18
C GLU A 180 -1.18 -1.50 29.30
N GLN A 181 -2.02 -1.51 30.35
CA GLN A 181 -2.00 -2.53 31.39
C GLN A 181 -2.51 -3.87 30.82
N ASP A 182 -3.61 -3.85 30.08
CA ASP A 182 -4.19 -5.05 29.48
C ASP A 182 -3.30 -5.64 28.37
N ARG A 183 -2.66 -4.79 27.56
CA ARG A 183 -1.69 -5.24 26.53
C ARG A 183 -0.41 -5.81 27.12
N ALA A 184 0.05 -5.30 28.26
CA ALA A 184 1.22 -5.82 28.94
C ALA A 184 0.92 -7.20 29.57
N GLU A 185 -0.24 -7.36 30.20
CA GLU A 185 -0.66 -8.64 30.78
C GLU A 185 -0.89 -9.73 29.71
N LEU A 186 -1.48 -9.37 28.56
CA LEU A 186 -1.62 -10.30 27.43
C LEU A 186 -0.29 -10.66 26.76
N ALA A 187 0.71 -9.78 26.81
CA ALA A 187 2.05 -10.06 26.28
C ALA A 187 2.87 -10.99 27.19
N GLU A 188 2.61 -10.98 28.50
CA GLU A 188 3.28 -11.89 29.45
C GLU A 188 2.57 -13.26 29.60
N GLY A 189 1.32 -13.39 29.13
CA GLY A 189 0.52 -14.61 29.23
C GLY A 189 0.85 -15.74 28.24
N ASP A 190 1.66 -15.50 27.20
CA ASP A 190 1.97 -16.50 26.15
C ASP A 190 3.27 -17.30 26.44
N GLY A 191 3.89 -17.11 27.60
CA GLY A 191 5.24 -17.59 27.92
C GLY A 191 5.38 -18.78 28.88
N GLN A 192 4.28 -19.38 29.36
CA GLN A 192 4.35 -20.58 30.21
C GLN A 192 3.86 -21.83 29.48
N GLU A 193 4.70 -22.31 28.56
CA GLU A 193 4.74 -23.74 28.25
C GLU A 193 5.16 -24.47 29.53
N VAL A 194 4.19 -25.07 30.22
CA VAL A 194 4.43 -25.95 31.35
C VAL A 194 5.00 -27.26 30.79
N ASP A 195 6.31 -27.31 30.59
CA ASP A 195 7.04 -28.56 30.40
C ASP A 195 7.17 -29.26 31.76
N GLN A 196 6.17 -30.08 32.10
CA GLN A 196 6.33 -31.12 33.11
C GLN A 196 6.60 -32.43 32.37
N GLN A 197 7.85 -32.55 31.90
CA GLN A 197 8.40 -33.81 31.44
C GLN A 197 8.62 -34.75 32.64
N ALA A 198 7.92 -35.88 32.55
CA ALA A 198 8.03 -37.11 33.32
C ALA A 198 9.33 -37.32 34.13
N HIS A 199 9.17 -37.58 35.42
CA HIS A 199 10.10 -38.41 36.16
C HIS A 199 9.35 -39.60 36.76
N GLU A 200 9.15 -40.64 35.94
CA GLU A 200 8.92 -42.00 36.44
C GLU A 200 10.21 -42.53 37.06
N GLY A 201 10.15 -42.89 38.34
CA GLY A 201 11.20 -43.61 39.06
C GLY A 201 10.58 -44.20 40.32
N ALA A 202 10.32 -45.50 40.27
CA ALA A 202 9.55 -46.31 41.23
C ALA A 202 10.23 -46.46 42.63
N PRO A 203 9.55 -47.08 43.61
CA PRO A 203 9.74 -46.89 45.05
C PRO A 203 10.86 -47.75 45.64
N HIS A 204 11.42 -47.36 46.78
CA HIS A 204 12.23 -48.26 47.61
C HIS A 204 12.11 -47.94 49.11
N ASP A 205 11.49 -48.91 49.78
CA ASP A 205 11.60 -49.43 51.15
C ASP A 205 12.06 -48.63 52.38
N GLU A 206 11.35 -48.99 53.46
CA GLU A 206 11.58 -48.79 54.89
C GLU A 206 12.98 -49.25 55.36
N GLN A 207 13.60 -48.50 56.28
CA GLN A 207 13.99 -48.90 57.65
C GLN A 207 15.13 -48.04 58.21
N GLU A 208 14.94 -47.67 59.48
CA GLU A 208 15.90 -47.51 60.60
C GLU A 208 17.23 -46.78 60.32
N GLU A 209 17.61 -45.75 61.08
CA GLU A 209 18.17 -45.93 62.41
C GLU A 209 18.10 -44.61 63.20
N GLN A 210 17.53 -44.67 64.41
CA GLN A 210 17.72 -43.66 65.44
C GLN A 210 19.01 -44.02 66.18
N ASP A 211 20.00 -43.13 66.13
CA ASP A 211 21.07 -42.91 67.10
C ASP A 211 21.66 -41.52 66.71
N GLU A 212 22.02 -40.59 67.57
CA GLU A 212 22.82 -40.71 68.79
C GLU A 212 22.80 -39.36 69.55
N TYR A 213 22.57 -39.44 70.88
CA TYR A 213 22.96 -38.56 72.01
C TYR A 213 22.58 -37.07 72.09
#